data_AF-A0A3S5CAF3-F1
#
_entry.id   AF-A0A3S5CAF3-F1
#
_cell.length_a   1.000
_cell.length_b   1.000
_cell.length_c   1.000
_cell.angle_alpha   90.00
_cell.angle_beta   90.00
_cell.angle_gamma   90.00
#
_symmetry.space_group_name_H-M   'P 1'
#
loop_
_entity.id
_entity.type
_entity.pdbx_description
1 polymer ?
#
loop_
_entity_poly.entity_id
_entity_poly.type
_entity_poly.pdbx_seq_one_letter_code
_entity_poly.pdbx_strand_id
1 'polypeptide(L)' 'MRIEELNRINELARKAKTEGLTHEESAERTRLRQAYIRKVCGQLTNMLSTVTVIDTEGNDVTPAKLRAAQAAGMRADIR' A
#
# COMPACT_ATOMS: atom_id res chain seq x y z
N MET A 1 -13.84 -0.51 1.18
CA MET A 1 -12.89 0.27 2.01
C MET A 1 -12.90 1.71 1.54
N ARG A 2 -13.05 2.67 2.45
CA ARG A 2 -12.95 4.09 2.12
C ARG A 2 -11.62 4.60 2.66
N ILE A 3 -10.74 5.08 1.78
CA ILE A 3 -9.48 5.71 2.19
C ILE A 3 -9.72 7.21 2.19
N GLU A 4 -9.92 7.79 3.37
CA GLU A 4 -10.29 9.20 3.51
C GLU A 4 -9.23 10.14 2.93
N GLU A 5 -7.96 9.75 3.00
CA GLU A 5 -6.85 10.52 2.44
C GLU A 5 -6.89 10.60 0.89
N LEU A 6 -7.54 9.64 0.23
CA LEU A 6 -7.56 9.56 -1.24
C LEU A 6 -8.33 10.73 -1.86
N ASN A 7 -9.43 11.16 -1.23
CA ASN A 7 -10.23 12.29 -1.71
C ASN A 7 -9.39 13.57 -1.69
N ARG A 8 -8.68 13.81 -0.59
CA ARG A 8 -7.80 14.97 -0.43
C ARG A 8 -6.62 14.94 -1.39
N ILE A 9 -6.02 13.78 -1.61
CA ILE A 9 -4.95 13.59 -2.62
C ILE A 9 -5.47 13.95 -4.03
N ASN A 10 -6.71 13.57 -4.36
CA ASN A 10 -7.31 13.86 -5.65
C ASN A 10 -7.63 15.35 -5.82
N GLU A 11 -8.10 16.02 -4.77
CA GLU A 11 -8.28 17.48 -4.77
C GLU A 11 -6.95 18.21 -5.01
N LEU A 12 -5.91 17.86 -4.25
CA LEU A 12 -4.57 18.43 -4.42
C LEU A 12 -3.98 18.13 -5.81
N ALA A 13 -4.26 16.95 -6.37
CA ALA A 13 -3.83 16.59 -7.72
C ALA A 13 -4.55 17.39 -8.82
N ARG A 14 -5.85 17.69 -8.64
CA ARG A 14 -6.59 18.56 -9.56
C ARG A 14 -6.06 19.99 -9.49
N LYS A 15 -5.87 20.50 -8.28
CA LYS A 15 -5.33 21.86 -8.05
C LYS A 15 -3.92 22.01 -8.64
N ALA A 16 -3.06 21.00 -8.47
CA ALA A 16 -1.74 20.94 -9.10
C ALA A 16 -1.78 21.08 -10.63
N LYS A 17 -2.84 20.58 -11.26
CA LYS A 17 -3.00 20.58 -12.72
C LYS A 17 -3.57 21.90 -13.25
N THR A 18 -4.40 22.59 -12.46
CA THR A 18 -5.06 23.84 -12.86
C THR A 18 -4.24 25.08 -12.50
N GLU A 19 -3.80 25.16 -11.24
CA GLU A 19 -3.26 26.39 -10.63
C GLU A 19 -1.81 26.23 -10.16
N GLY A 20 -1.35 24.98 -10.04
CA GLY A 20 -0.08 24.64 -9.39
C GLY A 20 -0.26 24.39 -7.90
N LEU A 21 0.76 23.80 -7.27
CA LEU A 21 0.78 23.51 -5.83
C LEU A 21 1.69 24.50 -5.12
N THR A 22 1.24 25.03 -3.99
CA THR A 22 2.12 25.71 -3.05
C THR A 22 3.05 24.71 -2.35
N HIS A 23 4.13 25.20 -1.74
CA HIS A 23 5.09 24.34 -1.04
C HIS A 23 4.43 23.55 0.11
N GLU A 24 3.53 24.19 0.85
CA GLU A 24 2.76 23.59 1.95
C GLU A 24 1.84 22.47 1.45
N GLU A 25 1.11 22.71 0.37
CA GLU A 25 0.21 21.71 -0.23
C GLU A 25 0.98 20.53 -0.84
N SER A 26 2.18 20.77 -1.37
CA SER A 26 3.07 19.70 -1.86
C SER A 26 3.56 18.80 -0.71
N ALA A 27 3.89 19.41 0.44
CA ALA A 27 4.25 18.68 1.65
C ALA A 27 3.07 17.88 2.20
N GLU A 28 1.87 18.48 2.25
CA GLU A 28 0.61 17.80 2.64
C GLU A 28 0.34 16.61 1.71
N ARG A 29 0.39 16.82 0.39
CA ARG A 29 0.21 15.77 -0.61
C ARG A 29 1.19 14.62 -0.41
N THR A 30 2.45 14.93 -0.13
CA THR A 30 3.50 13.91 0.09
C THR A 30 3.21 13.08 1.34
N ARG A 31 2.82 13.73 2.45
CA ARG A 31 2.44 13.06 3.69
C ARG A 31 1.24 12.15 3.50
N LEU A 32 0.20 12.63 2.82
CA LEU A 32 -1.00 11.85 2.51
C LEU A 32 -0.69 10.66 1.60
N ARG A 33 0.17 10.85 0.58
CA ARG A 33 0.61 9.75 -0.30
C ARG A 33 1.34 8.66 0.46
N GLN A 34 2.24 9.02 1.37
CA GLN A 34 2.94 8.05 2.20
C GLN A 34 1.98 7.28 3.11
N ALA A 35 1.00 7.95 3.71
CA ALA A 35 -0.02 7.30 4.52
C ALA A 35 -0.87 6.31 3.70
N TYR A 36 -1.28 6.72 2.49
CA TYR A 36 -1.97 5.86 1.54
C TYR A 36 -1.14 4.62 1.18
N ILE A 37 0.13 4.80 0.79
CA ILE A 37 1.03 3.70 0.43
C ILE A 37 1.19 2.73 1.60
N ARG A 38 1.38 3.23 2.84
CA ARG A 38 1.48 2.35 4.01
C ARG A 38 0.21 1.51 4.22
N LYS A 39 -0.98 2.11 4.10
CA LYS A 39 -2.26 1.38 4.23
C LYS A 39 -2.40 0.31 3.13
N VAL A 40 -2.11 0.67 1.89
CA VAL A 40 -2.19 -0.25 0.74
C VAL A 40 -1.15 -1.36 0.84
N CYS A 41 0.09 -1.03 1.19
CA CYS A 41 1.16 -2.02 1.39
C CYS A 41 0.79 -2.98 2.53
N GLY A 42 0.30 -2.51 3.67
CA GLY A 42 -0.14 -3.39 4.76
C GLY A 42 -1.26 -4.35 4.33
N GLN A 43 -2.23 -3.87 3.56
CA GLN A 43 -3.28 -4.73 3.02
C GLN A 43 -2.78 -5.72 1.97
N LEU A 44 -1.86 -5.30 1.11
CA LEU A 44 -1.24 -6.18 0.14
C LEU A 44 -0.41 -7.26 0.84
N THR A 45 0.32 -6.92 1.90
CA THR A 45 1.05 -7.92 2.70
C THR A 45 0.06 -8.91 3.35
N ASN A 46 -1.09 -8.45 3.83
CA ASN A 46 -2.14 -9.35 4.34
C ASN A 46 -2.71 -10.26 3.24
N MET A 47 -3.00 -9.73 2.05
CA MET A 47 -3.48 -10.56 0.92
C MET A 47 -2.41 -11.53 0.42
N LEU A 48 -1.15 -11.12 0.32
CA LEU A 48 -0.06 -12.00 -0.10
C LEU A 48 0.28 -13.05 0.96
N SER A 49 -0.06 -12.81 2.23
CA SER A 49 0.17 -13.79 3.29
C SER A 49 -0.63 -15.09 3.07
N THR A 50 -1.75 -15.03 2.35
CA THR A 50 -2.62 -16.18 2.05
C THR A 50 -2.42 -16.75 0.65
N VAL A 51 -1.58 -16.14 -0.19
CA VAL A 51 -1.38 -16.56 -1.59
C VAL A 51 -0.03 -17.25 -1.75
N THR A 52 -0.06 -18.48 -2.25
CA THR A 52 1.13 -19.21 -2.70
C THR A 52 1.33 -18.95 -4.19
N VAL A 53 2.55 -18.58 -4.60
CA VAL A 53 2.85 -18.33 -6.01
C VAL A 53 3.43 -19.61 -6.61
N ILE A 54 2.70 -20.19 -7.56
CA ILE A 54 3.09 -21.41 -8.26
C ILE A 54 3.43 -21.04 -9.71
N ASP A 55 4.54 -21.54 -10.22
CA ASP A 55 4.92 -21.39 -11.62
C ASP A 55 4.10 -22.33 -12.53
N THR A 56 4.08 -22.04 -13.83
CA THR A 56 3.51 -22.88 -14.90
C THR A 56 3.90 -24.37 -14.87
N GLU A 57 5.08 -24.72 -14.35
CA GLU A 57 5.56 -26.09 -14.15
C GLU A 57 5.11 -26.72 -12.81
N GLY A 58 4.36 -25.98 -11.99
CA GLY A 58 3.84 -26.46 -10.70
C GLY A 58 4.78 -26.26 -9.51
N ASN A 59 5.92 -25.59 -9.70
CA ASN A 59 6.87 -25.34 -8.62
C ASN A 59 6.46 -24.14 -7.77
N ASP A 60 6.56 -24.28 -6.44
CA ASP A 60 6.35 -23.17 -5.51
C ASP A 60 7.54 -22.20 -5.54
N VAL A 61 7.34 -21.09 -6.26
CA VAL A 61 8.32 -20.01 -6.41
C VAL A 61 8.05 -18.85 -5.44
N THR A 62 7.30 -19.10 -4.37
CA THR A 62 7.00 -18.07 -3.37
C THR A 62 8.31 -17.41 -2.89
N PRO A 63 8.50 -16.10 -3.11
CA PRO A 63 9.77 -15.44 -2.83
C PRO A 63 10.19 -15.60 -1.37
N ALA A 64 11.50 -15.79 -1.12
CA ALA A 64 12.03 -16.04 0.22
C ALA A 64 11.66 -14.95 1.25
N LYS A 65 11.54 -13.69 0.79
CA LYS A 65 11.08 -12.56 1.61
C LYS A 65 9.63 -12.70 2.06
N LEU A 66 8.77 -13.29 1.22
CA LEU A 66 7.36 -13.53 1.54
C LEU A 66 7.24 -14.68 2.55
N ARG A 67 8.00 -15.77 2.35
CA ARG A 67 8.07 -16.90 3.29
C ARG A 67 8.60 -16.47 4.66
N ALA A 68 9.61 -15.60 4.71
CA ALA A 68 10.11 -15.02 5.95
C ALA A 68 9.06 -14.14 6.65
N ALA A 69 8.30 -13.33 5.90
CA ALA A 69 7.22 -12.51 6.44
C ALA A 69 6.04 -13.37 6.97
N GLN A 70 5.73 -14.50 6.33
CA GLN A 70 4.74 -15.47 6.81
C GLN A 70 5.22 -16.20 8.08
N ALA A 71 6.50 -16.63 8.12
CA ALA A 71 7.10 -17.36 9.23
C ALA A 71 7.33 -16.49 10.48
N ALA A 72 7.59 -15.19 10.31
CA ALA A 72 7.75 -14.22 11.40
C ALA A 72 6.43 -13.92 12.14
N GLY A 73 5.31 -14.55 11.75
CA GLY A 73 4.06 -14.45 12.47
C GLY A 73 3.41 -13.09 12.32
N MET A 74 3.01 -12.72 11.10
CA MET A 74 1.95 -11.72 10.90
C MET A 74 0.58 -12.27 11.37
N ARG A 75 0.49 -12.61 12.65
CA ARG A 75 -0.74 -12.73 13.44
C ARG A 75 -0.74 -11.59 14.44
N ALA A 76 -0.72 -10.36 13.94
CA ALA A 76 -1.17 -9.23 14.72
C ALA A 76 -2.61 -8.96 14.25
N ASP A 77 -3.54 -9.10 15.19
CA ASP A 77 -4.83 -8.41 15.19
C ASP A 77 -5.94 -9.04 14.32
N ILE A 78 -6.37 -10.25 14.71
CA ILE A 78 -7.78 -10.64 14.60
C ILE A 78 -8.29 -10.85 16.03
N ARG A 79 -8.78 -9.78 16.65
CA ARG A 79 -9.79 -9.85 17.71
C ARG A 79 -10.76 -8.68 17.54
#